data_AF-A0AA40A0K8-F1
#
_entry.id   AF-A0AA40A0K8-F1
#
_cell.length_a   1.000
_cell.length_b   1.000
_cell.length_c   1.000
_cell.angle_alpha   90.00
_cell.angle_beta   90.00
_cell.angle_gamma   90.00
#
_symmetry.space_group_name_H-M   'P 1'
#
loop_
_entity.id
_entity.type
_entity.pdbx_description
1 polymer ?
#
loop_
_entity_poly.entity_id
_entity_poly.type
_entity_poly.pdbx_seq_one_letter_code
_entity_poly.pdbx_strand_id
1 'polypeptide(L)'
;LNLLPTSRNPDYKSPQQVVEEALNMPQDLRKPNIKYLRSYYCIAYYYVKPAYRQAADKFAPRARKERLIGYGDLSGRIYQIYDSELKKIIRAGSVGFNEDPTP
;
A
#
# COMPACT_ATOMS: atom_id res chain seq x y z
N LEU A 1 3.13 -8.80 -14.82
CA LEU A 1 2.57 -10.17 -14.75
C LEU A 1 3.71 -11.14 -15.03
N ASN A 2 3.97 -12.08 -14.13
CA ASN A 2 5.12 -12.99 -14.20
C ASN A 2 4.80 -14.13 -15.19
N LEU A 3 4.77 -13.80 -16.48
CA LEU A 3 4.63 -14.74 -17.58
C LEU A 3 6.06 -15.12 -17.97
N LEU A 4 6.50 -16.33 -17.63
CA LEU A 4 7.69 -16.88 -18.24
C LEU A 4 7.25 -17.45 -19.60
N PRO A 5 7.59 -16.81 -20.74
CA PRO A 5 7.19 -17.28 -22.06
C PRO A 5 7.98 -18.56 -22.33
N THR A 6 7.37 -19.70 -22.05
CA THR A 6 8.00 -21.00 -22.23
C THR A 6 7.07 -21.85 -23.07
N SER A 7 7.61 -22.59 -24.04
CA SER A 7 6.85 -23.51 -24.90
C SER A 7 6.03 -24.55 -24.12
N ARG A 8 6.38 -24.79 -22.85
CA ARG A 8 5.65 -25.63 -21.90
C ARG A 8 4.39 -25.02 -21.29
N ASN A 9 4.12 -23.73 -21.51
CA ASN A 9 2.92 -23.05 -21.02
C ASN A 9 2.06 -22.56 -22.19
N PRO A 10 1.39 -23.47 -22.93
CA PRO A 10 0.60 -23.13 -24.11
C PRO A 10 -0.60 -22.23 -23.78
N ASP A 11 -1.11 -22.32 -22.55
CA ASP A 11 -2.29 -21.58 -22.10
C ASP A 11 -1.97 -20.18 -21.55
N TYR A 12 -0.68 -19.78 -21.52
CA TYR A 12 -0.21 -18.50 -20.96
C TYR A 12 -0.70 -18.22 -19.53
N LYS A 13 -0.93 -19.27 -18.74
CA LYS A 13 -1.40 -19.15 -17.36
C LYS A 13 -0.24 -18.82 -16.43
N SER A 14 -0.46 -17.94 -15.47
CA SER A 14 0.54 -17.77 -14.40
C SER A 14 0.58 -19.03 -13.51
N PRO A 15 1.72 -19.39 -12.90
CA PRO A 15 1.76 -20.51 -11.96
C PRO A 15 0.71 -20.40 -10.84
N GLN A 16 0.43 -19.17 -10.43
CA GLN A 16 -0.59 -18.85 -9.43
C GLN A 16 -2.00 -19.21 -9.92
N GLN A 17 -2.32 -18.87 -11.16
CA GLN A 17 -3.59 -19.21 -11.80
C GLN A 17 -3.80 -20.73 -11.95
N VAL A 18 -2.74 -21.50 -12.22
CA VAL A 18 -2.80 -22.97 -12.30
C VAL A 18 -3.18 -23.57 -10.94
N VAL A 19 -2.59 -23.07 -9.86
CA VAL A 19 -2.91 -23.51 -8.48
C VAL A 19 -4.33 -23.11 -8.10
N GLU A 20 -4.76 -21.89 -8.43
CA GLU A 20 -6.11 -21.39 -8.16
C GLU A 20 -7.19 -22.19 -8.89
N GLU A 21 -6.93 -22.58 -10.14
CA GLU A 21 -7.80 -23.48 -10.92
C GLU A 21 -7.86 -24.87 -10.29
N ALA A 22 -6.70 -25.44 -9.88
CA ALA A 22 -6.64 -26.74 -9.22
C ALA A 22 -7.40 -26.78 -7.88
N LEU A 23 -7.43 -25.66 -7.15
CA LEU A 23 -8.14 -25.52 -5.88
C LEU A 23 -9.62 -25.11 -6.05
N ASN A 24 -10.14 -25.01 -7.27
CA ASN A 24 -11.49 -24.52 -7.56
C ASN A 24 -11.82 -23.18 -6.88
N MET A 25 -10.84 -22.27 -6.77
CA MET A 25 -11.09 -20.96 -6.16
C MET A 25 -12.10 -20.16 -6.98
N PRO A 26 -13.04 -19.44 -6.34
CA PRO A 26 -13.95 -18.53 -7.03
C PRO A 26 -13.17 -17.45 -7.76
N GLN A 27 -13.60 -17.10 -8.98
CA GLN A 27 -12.86 -16.19 -9.85
C GLN A 27 -12.59 -14.81 -9.22
N ASP A 28 -13.48 -14.35 -8.33
CA ASP A 28 -13.34 -13.09 -7.61
C ASP A 28 -12.12 -13.05 -6.68
N LEU A 29 -11.67 -14.20 -6.19
CA LEU A 29 -10.49 -14.32 -5.31
C LEU A 29 -9.20 -14.58 -6.10
N ARG A 30 -9.29 -14.94 -7.39
CA ARG A 30 -8.14 -15.24 -8.26
C ARG A 30 -7.32 -14.03 -8.62
N LYS A 31 -7.94 -12.84 -8.66
CA LYS A 31 -7.23 -11.61 -8.97
C LYS A 31 -6.80 -10.92 -7.66
N PRO A 32 -5.49 -10.88 -7.34
CA PRO A 32 -5.04 -10.16 -6.16
C PRO A 32 -5.44 -8.68 -6.28
N ASN A 33 -6.06 -8.14 -5.23
CA ASN A 33 -6.51 -6.76 -5.22
C ASN A 33 -5.32 -5.80 -5.01
N ILE A 34 -4.73 -5.38 -6.12
CA ILE A 34 -3.57 -4.48 -6.14
C ILE A 34 -3.93 -2.99 -6.03
N LYS A 35 -5.22 -2.63 -5.92
CA LYS A 35 -5.68 -1.23 -5.94
C LYS A 35 -5.02 -0.36 -4.86
N TYR A 36 -4.80 -0.95 -3.69
CA TYR A 36 -4.25 -0.28 -2.52
C TYR A 36 -2.77 -0.62 -2.30
N LEU A 37 -2.17 -1.43 -3.19
CA LEU A 37 -0.74 -1.68 -3.14
C LEU A 37 -0.01 -0.40 -3.55
N ARG A 38 1.04 -0.08 -2.80
CA ARG A 38 1.92 1.08 -2.95
C ARG A 38 3.37 0.61 -2.86
N SER A 39 4.26 1.39 -3.47
CA SER A 39 5.69 1.11 -3.43
C SER A 39 6.22 1.14 -2.00
N TYR A 40 6.98 0.12 -1.62
CA TYR A 40 7.59 0.08 -0.29
C TYR A 40 8.50 1.30 -0.09
N TYR A 41 8.47 1.90 1.10
CA TYR A 41 9.32 3.04 1.46
C TYR A 41 9.09 4.34 0.65
N CYS A 42 7.97 4.44 -0.07
CA CYS A 42 7.58 5.65 -0.77
C CYS A 42 7.26 6.79 0.21
N ILE A 43 7.27 8.02 -0.33
CA ILE A 43 6.92 9.22 0.45
C ILE A 43 5.41 9.22 0.65
N ALA A 44 4.99 9.21 1.91
CA ALA A 44 3.61 9.18 2.35
C ALA A 44 3.29 10.45 3.15
N TYR A 45 2.25 11.16 2.72
CA TYR A 45 1.68 12.31 3.43
C TYR A 45 0.43 11.86 4.18
N TYR A 46 0.51 11.72 5.50
CA TYR A 46 -0.66 11.38 6.31
C TYR A 46 -1.22 12.61 7.01
N TYR A 47 -2.54 12.59 7.18
CA TYR A 47 -3.27 13.65 7.86
C TYR A 47 -3.08 13.57 9.38
N VAL A 48 -2.62 14.66 9.98
CA VAL A 48 -2.49 14.78 11.44
C VAL A 48 -3.85 15.15 12.02
N LYS A 49 -4.39 14.38 12.99
CA LYS A 49 -5.70 14.71 13.57
C LYS A 49 -5.66 16.05 14.33
N PRO A 50 -6.75 16.83 14.33
CA PRO A 50 -6.82 18.11 15.04
C PRO A 50 -6.43 18.05 16.52
N ALA A 51 -6.71 16.94 17.21
CA ALA A 51 -6.33 16.73 18.61
C ALA A 51 -4.82 16.76 18.87
N TYR A 52 -4.01 16.47 17.84
CA TYR A 52 -2.54 16.53 17.91
C TYR A 52 -1.98 17.83 17.31
N ARG A 53 -2.85 18.77 16.90
CA ARG A 53 -2.44 20.09 16.41
C ARG A 53 -2.55 21.11 17.53
N GLN A 54 -1.67 22.09 17.49
CA GLN A 54 -1.80 23.25 18.35
C GLN A 54 -3.00 24.10 17.85
N ALA A 55 -4.06 24.17 18.66
CA ALA A 55 -5.35 24.77 18.24
C ALA A 55 -5.26 26.26 17.86
N ALA A 56 -4.25 26.98 18.37
CA ALA A 56 -4.04 28.40 18.11
C ALA A 56 -3.28 28.69 16.81
N ASP A 57 -2.63 27.68 16.21
CA ASP A 57 -1.81 27.88 15.01
C ASP A 57 -2.58 27.48 13.74
N LYS A 58 -3.11 28.49 13.05
CA LYS A 58 -3.82 28.33 11.77
C LYS A 58 -2.89 27.97 10.61
N PHE A 59 -1.58 28.24 10.73
CA PHE A 59 -0.59 27.98 9.69
C PHE A 59 0.11 26.64 9.87
N ALA A 60 -0.16 25.93 10.97
CA ALA A 60 0.43 24.63 11.25
C ALA A 60 0.14 23.61 10.12
N PRO A 61 1.15 22.82 9.72
CA PRO A 61 1.00 21.83 8.66
C PRO A 61 -0.04 20.76 9.05
N ARG A 62 -1.03 20.56 8.17
CA ARG A 62 -2.16 19.63 8.39
C ARG A 62 -1.80 18.17 8.08
N ALA A 63 -0.73 17.97 7.32
CA ALA A 63 -0.20 16.68 6.92
C ALA A 63 1.31 16.64 7.18
N ARG A 64 1.82 15.45 7.49
CA ARG A 64 3.24 15.19 7.70
C ARG A 64 3.77 14.29 6.60
N LYS A 65 4.97 14.62 6.12
CA LYS A 65 5.70 13.87 5.09
C LYS A 65 6.56 12.82 5.77
N GLU A 66 6.25 11.56 5.54
CA GLU A 66 6.96 10.44 6.15
C GLU A 66 7.07 9.26 5.17
N ARG A 67 7.50 8.08 5.64
CA ARG A 67 7.73 6.91 4.78
C ARG A 67 6.77 5.76 5.09
N LEU A 68 6.27 5.14 4.03
CA LEU A 68 5.43 3.94 4.12
C LEU A 68 6.29 2.73 4.53
N ILE A 69 5.94 2.09 5.65
CA ILE A 69 6.59 0.85 6.11
C ILE A 69 5.76 -0.38 5.78
N GLY A 70 4.43 -0.29 5.71
CA GLY A 70 3.64 -1.45 5.39
C GLY A 70 2.14 -1.24 5.51
N TYR A 71 1.42 -2.35 5.65
CA TYR A 71 -0.04 -2.38 5.68
C TYR A 71 -0.51 -2.87 7.05
N GLY A 72 -1.56 -2.22 7.56
CA GLY A 72 -2.18 -2.55 8.84
C GLY A 72 -3.31 -3.58 8.75
N ASP A 73 -3.74 -3.92 7.53
CA ASP A 73 -4.89 -4.78 7.29
C ASP A 73 -4.72 -5.57 5.98
N LEU A 74 -5.34 -6.74 5.89
CA LEU A 74 -5.35 -7.57 4.67
C LEU A 74 -6.02 -6.85 3.50
N SER A 75 -6.97 -5.95 3.78
CA SER A 75 -7.65 -5.15 2.76
C SER A 75 -6.74 -4.10 2.11
N GLY A 76 -5.57 -3.80 2.71
CA GLY A 76 -4.62 -2.80 2.22
C GLY A 76 -5.09 -1.35 2.40
N ARG A 77 -6.23 -1.11 3.04
CA ARG A 77 -6.81 0.24 3.22
C ARG A 77 -6.18 1.04 4.36
N ILE A 78 -5.50 0.35 5.27
CA ILE A 78 -4.81 0.97 6.40
C ILE A 78 -3.32 0.82 6.17
N TYR A 79 -2.60 1.92 6.20
CA TYR A 79 -1.16 1.99 6.01
C TYR A 79 -0.46 2.20 7.34
N GLN A 80 0.71 1.59 7.47
CA GLN A 80 1.64 1.80 8.57
C GLN A 80 2.75 2.73 8.10
N ILE A 81 2.83 3.90 8.72
CA ILE A 81 3.77 4.95 8.39
C ILE A 81 4.65 5.18 9.60
N TYR A 82 5.95 5.27 9.41
CA TYR A 82 6.86 5.62 10.49
C TYR A 82 7.04 7.13 10.54
N ASP A 83 6.61 7.71 11.66
CA ASP A 83 6.86 9.12 11.97
C ASP A 83 8.23 9.22 12.64
N SER A 84 9.15 9.89 11.96
CA SER A 84 10.54 10.06 12.39
C SER A 84 10.66 11.01 13.59
N GLU A 85 9.78 12.00 13.68
CA GLU A 85 9.76 12.95 14.79
C GLU A 85 9.22 12.30 16.07
N LEU A 86 8.10 11.57 15.94
CA LEU A 86 7.45 10.91 17.08
C LEU A 86 8.07 9.56 17.43
N LYS A 87 8.95 9.03 16.56
CA LYS A 87 9.56 7.70 16.63
C LYS A 87 8.52 6.59 16.82
N LYS A 88 7.38 6.72 16.14
CA LYS A 88 6.22 5.83 16.31
C LYS A 88 5.67 5.40 14.95
N ILE A 89 5.12 4.18 14.94
CA ILE A 89 4.38 3.67 13.79
C ILE A 89 2.93 4.15 13.90
N ILE A 90 2.50 4.94 12.93
CA ILE A 90 1.17 5.49 12.82
C ILE A 90 0.37 4.63 11.84
N ARG A 91 -0.87 4.31 12.23
CA ARG A 91 -1.85 3.65 11.37
C ARG A 91 -2.79 4.70 10.78
N ALA A 92 -2.80 4.84 9.46
CA ALA A 92 -3.62 5.83 8.78
C ALA A 92 -4.28 5.24 7.52
N GLY A 93 -5.55 5.59 7.28
CA GLY A 93 -6.26 5.19 6.06
C GLY A 93 -6.28 6.28 4.97
N SER A 94 -6.28 7.56 5.37
CA SER A 94 -6.22 8.69 4.44
C SER A 94 -4.79 9.19 4.33
N VAL A 95 -4.13 8.78 3.25
CA VAL A 95 -2.72 9.03 2.98
C VAL A 95 -2.55 9.40 1.50
N GLY A 96 -1.87 10.51 1.22
CA GLY A 96 -1.40 10.85 -0.11
C GLY A 96 -0.03 10.24 -0.35
N PHE A 97 0.19 9.61 -1.51
CA PHE A 97 1.46 8.98 -1.84
C PHE A 97 2.16 9.75 -2.94
N ASN A 98 3.47 9.93 -2.79
CA ASN A 98 4.37 10.28 -3.87
C ASN A 98 5.29 9.08 -4.10
N GLU A 99 5.02 8.39 -5.21
CA GLU A 99 5.76 7.19 -5.64
C GLU A 99 6.79 7.49 -6.73
N ASP A 100 6.98 8.77 -7.07
CA ASP A 100 7.97 9.13 -8.06
C ASP A 100 9.34 8.67 -7.56
N PRO A 101 10.13 7.98 -8.40
CA PRO A 101 11.53 7.78 -8.09
C PRO A 101 12.11 9.17 -7.89
N THR A 102 12.65 9.43 -6.70
CA THR A 102 13.37 10.67 -6.43
C THR A 102 14.36 10.93 -7.57
N PRO A 103 14.46 12.18 -8.07
CA PRO A 103 15.29 12.52 -9.22
C PRO A 103 16.76 12.14 -9.02
#